data_AF-A0A942CMR0-F1
#
_entry.id   AF-A0A942CMR0-F1
#
_cell.length_a   1.000
_cell.length_b   1.000
_cell.length_c   1.000
_cell.angle_alpha   90.00
_cell.angle_beta   90.00
_cell.angle_gamma   90.00
#
_symmetry.space_group_name_H-M   'P 1'
#
loop_
_entity.id
_entity.type
_entity.pdbx_description
1 polymer ?
#
loop_
_entity_poly.entity_id
_entity_poly.type
_entity_poly.pdbx_seq_one_letter_code
_entity_poly.pdbx_strand_id
1 'polypeptide(L)'
;MNPSDCILFSGGAPGAEAEFGACAERHGVEEVNFTFEGHKTVRHRGVRVLNHEELQNGDVSLAYVSKLMHRRYTDAPTIRKVLQTIWYQVNSGQEIYVIGTVLDDGTVQGGTGWGAEFAKICNKPLHVFDQDKDAWFSWDGEAFVRRAAEDGPVITHPHFTGTGTRRMRDNGKAAIEALFTRSFGAGA
;
A
#
# COMPACT_ATOMS: atom_id res chain seq x y z
N MET A 1 0.67 7.80 19.28
CA MET A 1 1.48 6.58 19.06
C MET A 1 2.90 7.03 18.85
N ASN A 2 3.90 6.37 19.44
CA ASN A 2 5.29 6.75 19.20
C ASN A 2 5.75 6.16 17.86
N PRO A 3 6.38 6.94 16.98
CA PRO A 3 6.79 6.44 15.66
C PRO A 3 7.83 5.32 15.75
N SER A 4 8.63 5.28 16.81
CA SER A 4 9.62 4.23 17.08
C SER A 4 9.02 2.86 17.36
N ASP A 5 7.74 2.81 17.72
CA ASP A 5 7.02 1.55 17.96
C ASP A 5 6.29 1.07 16.69
N CYS A 6 6.43 1.80 15.58
CA CYS A 6 5.71 1.54 14.35
C CYS A 6 6.61 0.93 13.26
N ILE A 7 6.00 0.08 12.43
CA ILE A 7 6.64 -0.52 11.25
C ILE A 7 5.76 -0.29 10.03
N LEU A 8 6.33 0.36 9.02
CA LEU A 8 5.79 0.46 7.67
C LEU A 8 6.16 -0.79 6.85
N PHE A 9 5.16 -1.48 6.31
CA PHE A 9 5.34 -2.56 5.34
C PHE A 9 5.08 -2.05 3.91
N SER A 10 6.00 -2.33 2.98
CA SER A 10 5.89 -1.89 1.57
C SER A 10 6.70 -2.78 0.63
N GLY A 11 6.79 -2.42 -0.66
CA GLY A 11 7.51 -3.15 -1.71
C GLY A 11 8.78 -2.45 -2.24
N GLY A 12 9.06 -1.23 -1.77
CA GLY A 12 10.22 -0.43 -2.18
C GLY A 12 10.23 -0.01 -3.66
N ALA A 13 9.10 -0.09 -4.37
CA ALA A 13 8.97 0.31 -5.76
C ALA A 13 9.06 1.85 -5.92
N PRO A 14 9.43 2.35 -7.12
CA PRO A 14 9.36 3.79 -7.39
C PRO A 14 7.93 4.32 -7.29
N GLY A 15 7.79 5.57 -6.86
CA GLY A 15 6.50 6.24 -6.68
C GLY A 15 6.05 6.22 -5.22
N ALA A 16 4.81 5.81 -4.97
CA ALA A 16 4.18 5.90 -3.65
C ALA A 16 4.97 5.15 -2.57
N GLU A 17 5.42 3.92 -2.83
CA GLU A 17 6.15 3.10 -1.85
C GLU A 17 7.47 3.76 -1.41
N ALA A 18 8.21 4.35 -2.34
CA ALA A 18 9.41 5.12 -2.03
C ALA A 18 9.11 6.37 -1.19
N GLU A 19 8.00 7.07 -1.47
CA GLU A 19 7.59 8.25 -0.70
C GLU A 19 7.12 7.89 0.71
N PHE A 20 6.34 6.81 0.86
CA PHE A 20 5.98 6.26 2.17
C PHE A 20 7.24 5.92 2.98
N GLY A 21 8.22 5.24 2.37
CA GLY A 21 9.49 4.92 3.03
C GLY A 21 10.30 6.16 3.42
N ALA A 22 10.35 7.18 2.55
CA ALA A 22 11.02 8.44 2.85
C ALA A 22 10.35 9.20 4.00
N CYS A 23 9.02 9.25 4.04
CA CYS A 23 8.26 9.84 5.14
C CYS A 23 8.47 9.08 6.45
N ALA A 24 8.43 7.74 6.40
CA ALA A 24 8.69 6.89 7.55
C ALA A 24 10.07 7.14 8.15
N GLU A 25 11.12 7.18 7.32
CA GLU A 25 12.49 7.50 7.77
C GLU A 25 12.57 8.88 8.44
N ARG A 26 11.96 9.92 7.85
CA ARG A 26 11.93 11.28 8.44
C ARG A 26 11.27 11.32 9.82
N HIS A 27 10.24 10.50 10.04
CA HIS A 27 9.48 10.47 11.29
C HIS A 27 10.01 9.44 12.30
N GLY A 28 11.08 8.70 11.98
CA GLY A 28 11.65 7.68 12.88
C GLY A 28 10.88 6.36 12.92
N VAL A 29 10.08 6.08 11.90
CA VAL A 29 9.34 4.82 11.73
C VAL A 29 10.23 3.77 11.06
N GLU A 30 10.20 2.53 11.55
CA GLU A 30 10.89 1.41 10.90
C GLU A 30 10.19 1.05 9.59
N GLU A 31 10.94 0.51 8.61
CA GLU A 31 10.35 0.06 7.35
C GLU A 31 10.83 -1.35 7.01
N VAL A 32 9.93 -2.14 6.42
CA VAL A 32 10.20 -3.45 5.84
C VAL A 32 9.69 -3.45 4.40
N ASN A 33 10.61 -3.59 3.45
CA ASN A 33 10.33 -3.59 2.02
C ASN A 33 10.46 -5.01 1.45
N PHE A 34 9.33 -5.68 1.20
CA PHE A 34 9.29 -7.03 0.65
C PHE A 34 9.58 -7.03 -0.85
N THR A 35 10.55 -7.83 -1.27
CA THR A 35 10.96 -7.95 -2.67
C THR A 35 11.33 -9.39 -3.01
N PHE A 36 11.73 -9.66 -4.25
CA PHE A 36 12.23 -10.95 -4.71
C PHE A 36 13.43 -10.75 -5.63
N GLU A 37 14.20 -11.82 -5.84
CA GLU A 37 15.39 -11.78 -6.69
C GLU A 37 15.07 -11.29 -8.12
N GLY A 38 15.82 -10.29 -8.59
CA GLY A 38 15.63 -9.66 -9.90
C GLY A 38 14.53 -8.59 -9.96
N HIS A 39 13.80 -8.33 -8.87
CA HIS A 39 12.84 -7.24 -8.81
C HIS A 39 13.55 -5.89 -8.63
N LYS A 40 13.18 -4.90 -9.44
CA LYS A 40 13.75 -3.55 -9.38
C LYS A 40 13.06 -2.73 -8.29
N THR A 41 13.80 -2.38 -7.24
CA THR A 41 13.38 -1.45 -6.19
C THR A 41 14.26 -0.20 -6.20
N VAL A 42 13.72 0.91 -5.69
CA VAL A 42 14.49 2.15 -5.48
C VAL A 42 14.75 2.42 -4.00
N ARG A 43 14.00 1.77 -3.12
CA ARG A 43 14.20 1.85 -1.67
C ARG A 43 14.93 0.61 -1.19
N HIS A 44 16.07 0.81 -0.51
CA HIS A 44 16.96 -0.27 -0.05
C HIS A 44 16.96 -0.46 1.47
N ARG A 45 16.46 0.53 2.23
CA ARG A 45 16.30 0.41 3.68
C ARG A 45 15.23 -0.66 3.98
N GLY A 46 15.45 -1.48 5.00
CA GLY A 46 14.48 -2.48 5.42
C GLY A 46 14.17 -3.59 4.41
N VAL A 47 14.99 -3.77 3.36
CA VAL A 47 14.70 -4.74 2.31
C VAL A 47 14.72 -6.17 2.87
N ARG A 48 13.65 -6.91 2.58
CA ARG A 48 13.54 -8.35 2.82
C ARG A 48 13.28 -9.06 1.49
N VAL A 49 14.30 -9.76 1.00
CA VAL A 49 14.20 -10.58 -0.22
C VAL A 49 13.55 -11.91 0.14
N LEU A 50 12.35 -12.15 -0.38
CA LEU A 50 11.62 -13.39 -0.18
C LEU A 50 12.20 -14.51 -1.05
N ASN A 51 12.42 -15.66 -0.43
CA ASN A 51 12.84 -16.87 -1.14
C ASN A 51 11.64 -17.57 -1.82
N HIS A 52 11.90 -18.67 -2.54
CA HIS A 52 10.87 -19.38 -3.29
C HIS A 52 9.75 -20.02 -2.44
N GLU A 53 10.00 -20.33 -1.16
CA GLU A 53 9.05 -20.96 -0.25
C GLU A 53 8.18 -19.88 0.39
N GLU A 54 8.80 -18.78 0.80
CA GLU A 54 8.09 -17.60 1.28
C GLU A 54 7.13 -17.08 0.19
N LEU A 55 7.60 -16.92 -1.04
CA LEU A 55 6.75 -16.49 -2.15
C LEU A 55 5.53 -17.41 -2.38
N GLN A 56 5.67 -18.72 -2.15
CA GLN A 56 4.55 -19.67 -2.27
C GLN A 56 3.46 -19.47 -1.21
N ASN A 57 3.78 -18.94 -0.03
CA ASN A 57 2.77 -18.65 1.00
C ASN A 57 1.78 -17.57 0.57
N GLY A 58 2.23 -16.65 -0.30
CA GLY A 58 1.39 -15.62 -0.90
C GLY A 58 0.79 -16.02 -2.24
N ASP A 59 0.84 -17.30 -2.62
CA ASP A 59 0.37 -17.73 -3.94
C ASP A 59 -1.15 -17.57 -4.05
N VAL A 60 -1.57 -16.97 -5.16
CA VAL A 60 -2.97 -16.70 -5.46
C VAL A 60 -3.25 -17.06 -6.90
N SER A 61 -4.44 -17.62 -7.15
CA SER A 61 -4.90 -17.92 -8.50
C SER A 61 -5.02 -16.63 -9.31
N LEU A 62 -4.25 -16.52 -10.40
CA LEU A 62 -4.38 -15.40 -11.35
C LEU A 62 -5.78 -15.31 -11.95
N ALA A 63 -6.48 -16.44 -12.10
CA ALA A 63 -7.88 -16.43 -12.56
C ALA A 63 -8.81 -15.79 -11.52
N TYR A 64 -8.57 -16.03 -10.23
CA TYR A 64 -9.30 -15.37 -9.15
C TYR A 64 -9.03 -13.87 -9.13
N VAL A 65 -7.76 -13.45 -9.15
CA VAL A 65 -7.39 -12.02 -9.20
C VAL A 65 -7.96 -11.35 -10.44
N SER A 66 -7.89 -12.00 -11.60
CA SER A 66 -8.46 -11.49 -12.87
C SER A 66 -9.96 -11.24 -12.76
N LYS A 67 -10.70 -12.18 -12.17
CA LYS A 67 -12.15 -12.06 -11.98
C LYS A 67 -12.48 -10.96 -10.99
N LEU A 68 -11.79 -10.90 -9.85
CA LEU A 68 -12.02 -9.91 -8.81
C LEU A 68 -11.69 -8.48 -9.28
N MET A 69 -10.61 -8.32 -10.04
CA MET A 69 -10.14 -7.03 -10.54
C MET A 69 -10.78 -6.60 -11.87
N HIS A 70 -11.65 -7.43 -12.45
CA HIS A 70 -12.23 -7.26 -13.80
C HIS A 70 -11.18 -7.02 -14.90
N ARG A 71 -10.01 -7.69 -14.81
CA ARG A 71 -8.85 -7.46 -15.67
C ARG A 71 -8.24 -8.76 -16.15
N ARG A 72 -7.60 -8.74 -17.31
CA ARG A 72 -6.78 -9.86 -17.79
C ARG A 72 -5.31 -9.58 -17.50
N TYR A 73 -4.70 -10.48 -16.74
CA TYR A 73 -3.25 -10.50 -16.58
C TYR A 73 -2.68 -11.51 -17.58
N THR A 74 -1.80 -11.05 -18.48
CA THR A 74 -1.01 -11.98 -19.30
C THR A 74 -0.05 -12.72 -18.38
N ASP A 75 -0.03 -14.04 -18.45
CA ASP A 75 0.74 -14.91 -17.54
C ASP A 75 2.25 -14.66 -17.74
N ALA A 76 2.78 -13.74 -16.95
CA ALA A 76 4.21 -13.45 -16.87
C ALA A 76 4.68 -13.90 -15.49
N PRO A 77 5.70 -14.77 -15.36
CA PRO A 77 6.23 -15.21 -14.07
C PRO A 77 6.52 -14.06 -13.09
N THR A 78 6.85 -12.88 -13.60
CA THR A 78 7.05 -11.65 -12.83
C THR A 78 5.78 -11.12 -12.17
N ILE A 79 4.61 -11.14 -12.83
CA ILE A 79 3.38 -10.59 -12.22
C ILE A 79 2.96 -11.43 -11.00
N ARG A 80 3.12 -12.75 -11.07
CA ARG A 80 2.83 -13.65 -9.95
C ARG A 80 3.68 -13.29 -8.73
N LYS A 81 5.01 -13.13 -8.92
CA LYS A 81 5.91 -12.74 -7.83
C LYS A 81 5.56 -11.38 -7.21
N VAL A 82 5.11 -10.42 -8.03
CA VAL A 82 4.63 -9.12 -7.54
C VAL A 82 3.35 -9.27 -6.70
N LEU A 83 2.40 -10.11 -7.11
CA LEU A 83 1.19 -10.35 -6.31
C LEU A 83 1.52 -11.05 -4.98
N GLN A 84 2.47 -11.98 -5.00
CA GLN A 84 2.98 -12.67 -3.81
C GLN A 84 3.67 -11.70 -2.84
N THR A 85 4.46 -10.73 -3.31
CA THR A 85 5.04 -9.72 -2.41
C THR A 85 3.99 -8.75 -1.86
N ILE A 86 2.99 -8.37 -2.65
CA ILE A 86 1.86 -7.53 -2.17
C ILE A 86 1.09 -8.27 -1.07
N TRP A 87 0.92 -9.58 -1.18
CA TRP A 87 0.31 -10.39 -0.11
C TRP A 87 1.07 -10.22 1.20
N TYR A 88 2.41 -10.32 1.20
CA TYR A 88 3.23 -10.11 2.40
C TYR A 88 3.06 -8.71 2.98
N GLN A 89 3.06 -7.68 2.12
CA GLN A 89 2.87 -6.29 2.55
C GLN A 89 1.57 -6.11 3.31
N VAL A 90 0.45 -6.52 2.71
CA VAL A 90 -0.88 -6.36 3.29
C VAL A 90 -1.11 -7.32 4.45
N ASN A 91 -0.58 -8.54 4.41
CA ASN A 91 -0.71 -9.50 5.49
C ASN A 91 -0.02 -9.02 6.77
N SER A 92 1.17 -8.40 6.64
CA SER A 92 1.93 -7.84 7.76
C SER A 92 1.37 -6.54 8.35
N GLY A 93 0.73 -5.69 7.53
CA GLY A 93 0.07 -4.48 8.03
C GLY A 93 -1.29 -4.76 8.65
N GLN A 94 -1.69 -3.98 9.65
CA GLN A 94 -3.03 -4.02 10.25
C GLN A 94 -3.95 -2.98 9.61
N GLU A 95 -3.39 -1.92 9.03
CA GLU A 95 -4.07 -0.81 8.38
C GLU A 95 -3.37 -0.47 7.06
N ILE A 96 -4.14 -0.25 6.00
CA ILE A 96 -3.63 -0.18 4.63
C ILE A 96 -3.88 1.20 4.02
N TYR A 97 -2.80 1.82 3.55
CA TYR A 97 -2.81 3.12 2.88
C TYR A 97 -2.35 2.97 1.43
N VAL A 98 -3.16 3.51 0.53
CA VAL A 98 -2.95 3.36 -0.91
C VAL A 98 -2.98 4.72 -1.60
N ILE A 99 -1.98 5.03 -2.42
CA ILE A 99 -2.06 6.16 -3.36
C ILE A 99 -2.41 5.63 -4.75
N GLY A 100 -3.49 6.10 -5.35
CA GLY A 100 -3.94 5.59 -6.65
C GLY A 100 -5.10 6.36 -7.24
N THR A 101 -5.94 5.64 -7.99
CA THR A 101 -7.20 6.12 -8.55
C THR A 101 -8.26 5.05 -8.29
N VAL A 102 -9.38 5.42 -7.67
CA VAL A 102 -10.53 4.54 -7.46
C VAL A 102 -11.40 4.59 -8.71
N LEU A 103 -11.56 3.44 -9.36
CA LEU A 103 -12.36 3.27 -10.57
C LEU A 103 -13.86 3.19 -10.25
N ASP A 104 -14.69 3.34 -11.28
CA ASP A 104 -16.16 3.28 -11.17
C ASP A 104 -16.67 1.91 -10.70
N ASP A 105 -15.89 0.85 -10.90
CA ASP A 105 -16.19 -0.50 -10.42
C ASP A 105 -15.76 -0.76 -8.95
N GLY A 106 -15.29 0.28 -8.25
CA GLY A 106 -14.88 0.20 -6.85
C GLY A 106 -13.49 -0.42 -6.62
N THR A 107 -12.75 -0.73 -7.69
CA THR A 107 -11.37 -1.22 -7.61
C THR A 107 -10.35 -0.09 -7.74
N VAL A 108 -9.13 -0.31 -7.24
CA VAL A 108 -8.02 0.64 -7.47
C VAL A 108 -7.27 0.29 -8.77
N GLN A 109 -6.85 1.32 -9.51
CA GLN A 109 -6.11 1.14 -10.77
C GLN A 109 -4.75 0.45 -10.58
N GLY A 110 -4.35 -0.39 -11.53
CA GLY A 110 -3.03 -1.03 -11.58
C GLY A 110 -2.85 -2.25 -10.66
N GLY A 111 -1.59 -2.66 -10.45
CA GLY A 111 -1.22 -3.78 -9.57
C GLY A 111 -1.50 -3.52 -8.09
N THR A 112 -1.46 -2.25 -7.68
CA THR A 112 -1.89 -1.77 -6.37
C THR A 112 -3.34 -2.15 -6.03
N GLY A 113 -4.19 -2.29 -7.05
CA GLY A 113 -5.56 -2.76 -6.88
C GLY A 113 -5.66 -4.10 -6.17
N TRP A 114 -4.74 -5.02 -6.43
CA TRP A 114 -4.72 -6.29 -5.70
C TRP A 114 -4.50 -6.10 -4.20
N GLY A 115 -3.62 -5.18 -3.80
CA GLY A 115 -3.38 -4.88 -2.39
C GLY A 115 -4.62 -4.32 -1.70
N ALA A 116 -5.36 -3.45 -2.38
CA ALA A 116 -6.62 -2.90 -1.88
C ALA A 116 -7.70 -3.99 -1.77
N GLU A 117 -7.89 -4.83 -2.78
CA GLU A 117 -8.88 -5.91 -2.72
C GLU A 117 -8.52 -6.96 -1.67
N PHE A 118 -7.24 -7.28 -1.51
CA PHE A 118 -6.79 -8.21 -0.48
C PHE A 118 -7.01 -7.64 0.93
N ALA A 119 -6.83 -6.33 1.12
CA ALA A 119 -7.19 -5.65 2.37
C ALA A 119 -8.69 -5.78 2.70
N LYS A 120 -9.57 -5.62 1.70
CA LYS A 120 -11.01 -5.84 1.85
C LYS A 120 -11.32 -7.28 2.27
N ILE A 121 -10.71 -8.27 1.63
CA ILE A 121 -10.87 -9.70 1.98
C ILE A 121 -10.45 -9.98 3.43
N CYS A 122 -9.37 -9.33 3.89
CA CYS A 122 -8.90 -9.46 5.27
C CYS A 122 -9.68 -8.60 6.29
N ASN A 123 -10.68 -7.83 5.86
CA ASN A 123 -11.41 -6.86 6.68
C ASN A 123 -10.48 -5.88 7.41
N LYS A 124 -9.40 -5.45 6.76
CA LYS A 124 -8.47 -4.46 7.31
C LYS A 124 -8.93 -3.05 6.97
N PRO A 125 -8.78 -2.05 7.88
CA PRO A 125 -8.99 -0.65 7.53
C PRO A 125 -8.19 -0.28 6.29
N LEU A 126 -8.89 0.30 5.31
CA LEU A 126 -8.34 0.59 3.98
C LEU A 126 -8.66 2.02 3.59
N HIS A 127 -7.61 2.78 3.30
CA HIS A 127 -7.67 4.18 2.88
C HIS A 127 -6.97 4.35 1.54
N VAL A 128 -7.64 4.98 0.59
CA VAL A 128 -7.12 5.29 -0.74
C VAL A 128 -7.11 6.79 -0.95
N PHE A 129 -5.96 7.39 -1.22
CA PHE A 129 -5.88 8.73 -1.76
C PHE A 129 -6.01 8.66 -3.29
N ASP A 130 -7.09 9.21 -3.81
CA ASP A 130 -7.34 9.29 -5.24
C ASP A 130 -6.68 10.57 -5.79
N GLN A 131 -5.60 10.40 -6.57
CA GLN A 131 -4.83 11.53 -7.11
C GLN A 131 -5.61 12.35 -8.15
N ASP A 132 -6.66 11.80 -8.77
CA ASP A 132 -7.49 12.52 -9.74
C ASP A 132 -8.58 13.33 -9.03
N LYS A 133 -9.12 12.81 -7.92
CA LYS A 133 -10.16 13.46 -7.12
C LYS A 133 -9.64 14.32 -5.97
N ASP A 134 -8.33 14.29 -5.76
CA ASP A 134 -7.57 15.02 -4.75
C ASP A 134 -8.14 14.85 -3.33
N ALA A 135 -8.45 13.60 -2.96
CA ALA A 135 -9.06 13.29 -1.68
C ALA A 135 -8.78 11.87 -1.21
N TRP A 136 -8.84 11.70 0.11
CA TRP A 136 -8.89 10.39 0.76
C TRP A 136 -10.29 9.77 0.66
N PHE A 137 -10.32 8.47 0.49
CA PHE A 137 -11.49 7.62 0.54
C PHE A 137 -11.23 6.48 1.51
N SER A 138 -12.20 6.14 2.35
CA SER A 138 -12.12 5.01 3.27
C SER A 138 -13.10 3.94 2.84
N TRP A 139 -12.69 2.68 2.89
CA TRP A 139 -13.59 1.55 2.70
C TRP A 139 -14.45 1.35 3.94
N ASP A 140 -15.77 1.33 3.79
CA ASP A 140 -16.72 1.12 4.91
C ASP A 140 -17.27 -0.31 5.01
N GLY A 141 -16.84 -1.20 4.11
CA GLY A 141 -17.37 -2.57 3.97
C GLY A 141 -18.17 -2.78 2.69
N GLU A 142 -18.69 -1.71 2.10
CA GLU A 142 -19.53 -1.75 0.89
C GLU A 142 -18.99 -0.83 -0.22
N ALA A 143 -18.52 0.37 0.13
CA ALA A 143 -18.07 1.37 -0.81
C ALA A 143 -16.89 2.20 -0.29
N PHE A 144 -16.24 2.90 -1.22
CA PHE A 144 -15.27 3.94 -0.89
C PHE A 144 -16.00 5.25 -0.57
N VAL A 145 -15.97 5.65 0.70
CA VAL A 145 -16.58 6.89 1.19
C VAL A 145 -15.53 8.00 1.20
N ARG A 146 -15.82 9.11 0.51
CA ARG A 146 -14.94 10.29 0.48
C ARG A 146 -14.82 10.87 1.88
N ARG A 147 -13.58 11.13 2.31
CA ARG A 147 -13.25 11.80 3.57
C ARG A 147 -13.19 13.31 3.37
N ALA A 148 -13.64 14.07 4.37
CA ALA A 148 -13.44 15.51 4.40
C ALA A 148 -11.95 15.83 4.59
N ALA A 149 -11.49 17.01 4.16
CA ALA A 149 -10.07 17.36 4.23
C ALA A 149 -9.58 17.45 5.68
N GLU A 150 -10.43 18.00 6.54
CA GLU A 150 -10.28 18.12 7.99
C GLU A 150 -10.28 16.76 8.71
N ASP A 151 -10.91 15.74 8.12
CA ASP A 151 -11.01 14.38 8.67
C ASP A 151 -10.25 13.38 7.78
N GLY A 152 -9.07 13.74 7.29
CA GLY A 152 -8.20 12.76 6.63
C GLY A 152 -7.76 11.65 7.60
N PRO A 153 -7.35 10.48 7.08
CA PRO A 153 -7.01 9.33 7.92
C PRO A 153 -5.72 9.59 8.73
N VAL A 154 -5.56 8.82 9.81
CA VAL A 154 -4.39 8.83 10.70
C VAL A 154 -3.96 7.41 10.98
N ILE A 155 -2.65 7.19 11.15
CA ILE A 155 -2.09 5.88 11.46
C ILE A 155 -2.49 5.54 12.90
N THR A 156 -3.37 4.54 13.01
CA THR A 156 -3.94 4.10 14.30
C THR A 156 -3.34 2.80 14.81
N HIS A 157 -2.58 2.10 13.96
CA HIS A 157 -1.99 0.80 14.27
C HIS A 157 -0.46 0.83 14.17
N PRO A 158 0.27 0.13 15.08
CA PRO A 158 1.74 0.09 15.02
C PRO A 158 2.26 -0.50 13.72
N HIS A 159 1.56 -1.50 13.17
CA HIS A 159 1.94 -2.14 11.92
C HIS A 159 0.98 -1.68 10.82
N PHE A 160 1.50 -1.02 9.79
CA PHE A 160 0.68 -0.50 8.69
C PHE A 160 1.37 -0.68 7.34
N THR A 161 0.59 -0.69 6.27
CA THR A 161 1.08 -0.87 4.90
C THR A 161 0.93 0.42 4.13
N GLY A 162 2.00 0.82 3.44
CA GLY A 162 1.97 1.92 2.48
C GLY A 162 2.30 1.40 1.08
N THR A 163 1.34 1.47 0.16
CA THR A 163 1.54 1.05 -1.23
C THR A 163 0.86 2.03 -2.19
N GLY A 164 1.07 1.86 -3.49
CA GLY A 164 0.45 2.78 -4.43
C GLY A 164 0.98 2.72 -5.85
N THR A 165 0.53 3.70 -6.60
CA THR A 165 0.94 4.00 -7.97
C THR A 165 2.45 4.24 -8.08
N ARG A 166 3.02 3.79 -9.20
CA ARG A 166 4.37 4.20 -9.63
C ARG A 166 4.39 5.59 -10.24
N ARG A 167 3.24 6.08 -10.70
CA ARG A 167 3.03 7.41 -11.28
C ARG A 167 2.56 8.37 -10.19
N MET A 168 3.52 8.78 -9.37
CA MET A 168 3.30 9.68 -8.26
C MET A 168 3.15 11.13 -8.73
N ARG A 169 2.13 11.82 -8.22
CA ARG A 169 1.92 13.27 -8.41
C ARG A 169 2.19 14.02 -7.11
N ASP A 170 2.35 15.34 -7.20
CA ASP A 170 2.69 16.16 -6.04
C ASP A 170 1.60 16.15 -4.96
N ASN A 171 0.33 16.09 -5.35
CA ASN A 171 -0.77 15.96 -4.39
C ASN A 171 -0.74 14.65 -3.62
N GLY A 172 -0.39 13.54 -4.28
CA GLY A 172 -0.16 12.26 -3.60
C GLY A 172 0.96 12.35 -2.57
N LYS A 173 2.05 13.08 -2.87
CA LYS A 173 3.19 13.21 -1.95
C LYS A 173 2.78 14.04 -0.74
N ALA A 174 2.09 15.15 -0.98
CA ALA A 174 1.52 15.98 0.07
C ALA A 174 0.53 15.20 0.95
N ALA A 175 -0.26 14.29 0.36
CA ALA A 175 -1.17 13.43 1.12
C ALA A 175 -0.45 12.44 2.04
N ILE A 176 0.66 11.85 1.59
CA ILE A 176 1.50 11.00 2.44
C ILE A 176 2.13 11.83 3.56
N GLU A 177 2.77 12.96 3.24
CA GLU A 177 3.38 13.82 4.25
C GLU A 177 2.35 14.24 5.32
N ALA A 178 1.17 14.71 4.88
CA ALA A 178 0.10 15.10 5.79
C ALA A 178 -0.42 13.94 6.66
N LEU A 179 -0.47 12.71 6.12
CA LEU A 179 -0.81 11.51 6.90
C LEU A 179 0.19 11.30 8.04
N PHE A 180 1.50 11.33 7.76
CA PHE A 180 2.52 11.14 8.80
C PHE A 180 2.54 12.30 9.80
N THR A 181 2.51 13.55 9.32
CA THR A 181 2.50 14.74 10.18
C THR A 181 1.28 14.72 11.12
N ARG A 182 0.09 14.38 10.63
CA ARG A 182 -1.10 14.28 11.48
C ARG A 182 -1.01 13.14 12.50
N SER A 183 -0.34 12.04 12.15
CA SER A 183 -0.24 10.85 12.99
C SER A 183 0.83 10.96 14.08
N PHE A 184 1.96 11.61 13.76
CA PHE A 184 3.16 11.62 14.60
C PHE A 184 3.70 13.02 14.94
N GLY A 185 3.25 14.08 14.26
CA GLY A 185 3.76 15.44 14.43
C GLY A 185 3.42 16.12 15.75
N ALA A 186 2.47 15.58 16.52
CA ALA A 186 2.10 16.12 17.83
C ALA A 186 3.07 15.74 18.98
N GLY A 187 4.20 15.09 18.68
CA GLY A 187 5.16 14.60 19.69
C GLY A 187 6.64 14.91 19.42
N ALA A 188 6.94 15.88 18.53
CA ALA A 188 8.29 16.38 18.28
C ALA A 188 8.61 17.62 19.11
#